data_AF-A0A430HQP1-F1
#
_entry.id   AF-A0A430HQP1-F1
#
_cell.length_a   1.000
_cell.length_b   1.000
_cell.length_c   1.000
_cell.angle_alpha   90.00
_cell.angle_beta   90.00
_cell.angle_gamma   90.00
#
_symmetry.space_group_name_H-M   'P 1'
#
loop_
_entity.id
_entity.type
_entity.pdbx_description
1 polymer ?
#
loop_
_entity_poly.entity_id
_entity_poly.type
_entity_poly.pdbx_seq_one_letter_code
_entity_poly.pdbx_strand_id
1 'polypeptide(L)' 'MSAKKAILSRITPDGLGYLVDKRSHEIFHFTFDKIPNYRGESTEQLGLVKGDDVSYESDDDGQVTKVIIPIRSSKKMFAW' A
#
# COMPACT_ATOMS: atom_id res chain seq x y z
N MET A 1 -17.15 4.54 -0.97
CA MET A 1 -16.32 3.35 -0.67
C MET A 1 -15.56 3.63 0.62
N SER A 2 -15.55 2.69 1.57
CA SER A 2 -14.86 2.86 2.85
C SER A 2 -13.47 2.24 2.78
N ALA A 3 -12.46 2.97 3.24
CA ALA A 3 -11.10 2.45 3.31
C ALA A 3 -11.03 1.29 4.33
N LYS A 4 -10.54 0.14 3.88
CA LYS A 4 -10.26 -1.06 4.67
C LYS A 4 -8.82 -1.02 5.18
N LYS A 5 -8.52 -1.76 6.25
CA LYS A 5 -7.15 -1.82 6.82
C LYS A 5 -6.48 -3.14 6.47
N ALA A 6 -5.25 -3.07 6.01
CA ALA A 6 -4.45 -4.23 5.66
C ALA A 6 -2.99 -4.07 6.08
N ILE A 7 -2.24 -5.17 6.04
CA ILE A 7 -0.79 -5.21 6.21
C ILE A 7 -0.17 -5.49 4.84
N LEU A 8 0.83 -4.69 4.44
CA LEU A 8 1.62 -4.96 3.25
C LEU A 8 2.51 -6.19 3.48
N SER A 9 2.08 -7.36 3.04
CA SER A 9 2.79 -8.63 3.31
C SER A 9 3.98 -8.85 2.38
N ARG A 10 3.88 -8.38 1.14
CA ARG A 10 4.93 -8.49 0.14
C ARG A 10 4.81 -7.36 -0.86
N ILE A 11 5.95 -6.90 -1.35
CA ILE A 11 6.02 -6.02 -2.51
C ILE A 11 7.24 -6.38 -3.34
N THR A 12 7.09 -6.33 -4.65
CA THR A 12 8.16 -6.67 -5.59
C THR A 12 8.61 -5.42 -6.36
N PRO A 13 9.87 -5.37 -6.83
CA PRO A 13 10.41 -4.20 -7.50
C PRO A 13 9.70 -3.83 -8.82
N ASP A 14 9.05 -4.80 -9.45
CA ASP A 14 8.22 -4.64 -10.66
C ASP A 14 6.84 -4.02 -10.38
N GLY A 15 6.56 -3.61 -9.14
CA GLY A 15 5.35 -2.86 -8.79
C GLY A 15 4.14 -3.72 -8.48
N LEU A 16 4.33 -4.99 -8.09
CA LEU A 16 3.27 -5.85 -7.57
C LEU A 16 3.30 -5.88 -6.03
N GLY A 17 2.18 -5.51 -5.41
CA GLY A 17 2.01 -5.48 -3.95
C GLY A 17 0.94 -6.46 -3.49
N TYR A 18 1.14 -7.03 -2.30
CA TYR A 18 0.22 -7.96 -1.65
C TYR A 18 -0.18 -7.43 -0.28
N LEU A 19 -1.48 -7.35 -0.04
CA LEU A 19 -2.11 -6.85 1.18
C LEU A 19 -2.82 -8.00 1.88
N VAL A 20 -2.65 -8.09 3.20
CA VAL A 20 -3.43 -9.01 4.05
C VAL A 20 -4.43 -8.16 4.83
N ASP A 21 -5.72 -8.35 4.54
CA ASP A 21 -6.78 -7.63 5.22
C ASP A 21 -6.80 -8.00 6.71
N LYS A 22 -6.84 -6.99 7.59
CA LYS A 22 -6.78 -7.22 9.04
C LYS A 22 -8.06 -7.81 9.62
N ARG A 23 -9.19 -7.72 8.91
CA ARG A 23 -10.49 -8.17 9.38
C ARG A 23 -10.83 -9.55 8.83
N SER A 24 -10.71 -9.75 7.52
CA SER A 24 -11.04 -11.03 6.88
C SER A 24 -9.85 -11.99 6.81
N HIS A 25 -8.61 -11.51 7.01
CA HIS A 25 -7.37 -12.25 6.74
C HIS A 25 -7.22 -12.70 5.27
N GLU A 26 -8.01 -12.13 4.36
CA GLU A 26 -7.89 -12.40 2.94
C GLU A 26 -6.67 -11.67 2.34
N ILE A 27 -6.12 -12.26 1.28
CA ILE A 27 -5.00 -11.71 0.55
C ILE A 27 -5.50 -11.01 -0.69
N PHE A 28 -5.23 -9.72 -0.77
CA PHE A 28 -5.47 -8.90 -1.95
C PHE A 28 -4.14 -8.59 -2.62
N HIS A 29 -4.17 -8.37 -3.93
CA HIS A 29 -3.00 -7.93 -4.68
C HIS A 29 -3.35 -6.66 -5.46
N PHE A 30 -2.33 -5.85 -5.74
CA PHE A 30 -2.46 -4.64 -6.52
C PHE A 30 -1.19 -4.42 -7.36
N THR A 31 -1.35 -3.77 -8.50
CA THR A 31 -0.25 -3.37 -9.37
C THR A 31 -0.16 -1.85 -9.39
N PHE A 32 1.06 -1.32 -9.46
CA PHE A 32 1.28 0.13 -9.43
C PHE A 32 0.60 0.86 -10.58
N ASP A 33 0.53 0.23 -11.75
CA ASP A 33 -0.17 0.77 -12.93
C ASP A 33 -1.68 0.97 -12.72
N LYS A 34 -2.28 0.24 -11.78
CA LYS A 34 -3.71 0.35 -11.44
C LYS A 34 -3.98 1.37 -10.35
N ILE A 35 -2.94 1.84 -9.65
CA ILE A 35 -3.05 2.85 -8.59
C ILE A 35 -2.61 4.19 -9.18
N PRO A 36 -3.52 5.16 -9.39
CA PRO A 36 -3.22 6.41 -10.11
C PRO A 36 -2.00 7.18 -9.58
N ASN A 37 -1.71 7.09 -8.28
CA ASN A 37 -0.61 7.80 -7.63
C ASN A 37 0.73 7.04 -7.62
N TYR A 38 0.76 5.77 -8.05
CA TYR A 38 1.97 4.92 -8.01
C TYR A 38 2.56 4.67 -9.40
N ARG A 39 1.87 5.13 -10.45
CA ARG A 39 2.29 4.90 -11.83
C ARG A 39 3.64 5.54 -12.11
N GLY A 40 4.63 4.72 -12.45
CA GLY A 40 6.00 5.17 -12.73
C GLY A 40 6.87 5.42 -11.49
N GLU A 41 6.35 5.17 -10.29
CA GLU A 41 7.11 5.26 -9.04
C GLU A 41 7.66 3.89 -8.63
N SER A 42 8.80 3.87 -7.95
CA SER A 42 9.36 2.65 -7.35
C SER A 42 8.82 2.41 -5.93
N THR A 43 8.97 1.18 -5.45
CA THR A 43 8.63 0.83 -4.06
C THR A 43 9.37 1.72 -3.05
N GLU A 44 10.60 2.11 -3.36
CA GLU A 44 11.44 2.98 -2.52
C GLU A 44 10.96 4.44 -2.53
N GLN A 45 10.60 4.98 -3.70
CA GLN A 45 10.06 6.34 -3.84
C GLN A 45 8.74 6.50 -3.07
N LEU A 46 7.91 5.46 -3.07
CA LEU A 46 6.66 5.42 -2.32
C LEU A 46 6.87 5.12 -0.82
N GLY A 47 8.09 4.76 -0.41
CA GLY A 47 8.41 4.39 0.96
C GLY A 47 7.64 3.15 1.45
N LEU A 48 7.26 2.25 0.54
CA LEU A 48 6.50 1.05 0.84
C LEU A 48 7.41 0.00 1.48
N VAL A 49 7.13 -0.36 2.73
CA VAL A 49 7.92 -1.35 3.47
C VAL A 49 7.03 -2.54 3.83
N LYS A 50 7.53 -3.76 3.59
CA LYS A 50 6.86 -4.97 4.06
C LYS A 50 6.59 -4.87 5.57
N GLY A 51 5.36 -5.21 5.97
CA GLY A 51 4.85 -5.09 7.33
C GLY A 51 4.17 -3.76 7.61
N ASP A 52 4.15 -2.82 6.67
CA ASP A 52 3.41 -1.57 6.85
C ASP A 52 1.91 -1.79 7.01
N ASP A 53 1.36 -1.09 7.99
CA ASP A 53 -0.07 -0.92 8.11
C ASP A 53 -0.54 0.07 7.06
N VAL A 54 -1.33 -0.40 6.10
CA VAL A 54 -1.88 0.44 5.04
C VAL A 54 -3.40 0.43 5.09
N SER A 55 -4.01 1.47 4.54
CA SER A 55 -5.43 1.43 4.21
C SER A 55 -5.59 1.23 2.71
N TYR A 56 -6.62 0.53 2.27
CA TYR A 56 -6.89 0.32 0.86
C TYR A 56 -8.37 0.46 0.54
N GLU A 57 -8.67 0.86 -0.68
CA GLU A 57 -10.02 0.85 -1.24
C GLU A 57 -10.05 -0.17 -2.38
N SER A 58 -11.16 -0.91 -2.45
CA SER A 58 -11.44 -1.87 -3.52
C SER A 58 -12.74 -1.47 -4.22
N ASP A 59 -12.84 -1.80 -5.51
CA ASP A 59 -14.11 -1.72 -6.24
C ASP A 59 -15.05 -2.89 -5.86
N ASP A 60 -16.24 -2.91 -6.48
CA ASP A 60 -17.25 -3.93 -6.23
C ASP A 60 -16.82 -5.32 -6.75
N ASP A 61 -15.84 -5.38 -7.66
CA ASP A 61 -15.21 -6.60 -8.17
C ASP A 61 -14.04 -7.08 -7.26
N GLY A 62 -13.74 -6.35 -6.19
CA GLY A 62 -12.68 -6.69 -5.24
C GLY A 62 -11.27 -6.31 -5.70
N GLN A 63 -11.12 -5.58 -6.80
CA GLN A 63 -9.83 -5.06 -7.24
C GLN A 63 -9.43 -3.85 -6.40
N VAL A 64 -8.18 -3.82 -5.95
CA VAL A 64 -7.64 -2.69 -5.20
C VAL A 64 -7.41 -1.53 -6.14
N THR A 65 -8.15 -0.44 -5.93
CA THR A 65 -8.09 0.78 -6.75
C THR A 65 -7.26 1.88 -6.10
N LYS A 66 -7.02 1.78 -4.79
CA LYS A 66 -6.26 2.78 -4.03
C LYS A 66 -5.58 2.15 -2.83
N VAL A 67 -4.33 2.56 -2.59
CA VAL A 67 -3.57 2.22 -1.38
C VAL A 67 -3.14 3.53 -0.72
N ILE A 68 -3.37 3.62 0.57
CA ILE A 68 -3.06 4.76 1.42
C ILE A 68 -2.02 4.28 2.43
N ILE A 69 -0.79 4.71 2.22
CA ILE A 69 0.30 4.48 3.15
C ILE A 69 0.17 5.55 4.23
N PRO A 70 0.16 5.19 5.52
CA PRO A 70 0.25 6.19 6.58
C PRO A 70 1.56 6.94 6.36
N ILE A 71 1.47 8.27 6.31
CA ILE A 71 2.67 9.10 6.29
C ILE A 71 3.42 8.75 7.57
N ARG A 72 4.46 7.94 7.45
CA ARG A 72 5.45 7.80 8.49
C ARG A 72 5.98 9.21 8.62
N SER A 73 5.61 9.92 9.71
CA SER A 73 6.26 11.18 10.06
C SER A 73 7.73 10.86 9.94
N SER A 74 8.36 11.34 8.87
CA SER A 74 9.80 11.41 8.77
C SER A 74 10.17 12.04 10.09
N LYS A 75 10.75 11.25 10.99
CA LYS A 75 11.35 11.79 12.18
C LYS A 75 12.46 12.64 11.57
N LYS A 76 12.14 13.92 11.30
CA LYS A 76 13.09 15.00 11.23
C LYS A 76 13.77 14.91 12.58
N MET A 77 14.80 14.09 12.68
CA MET A 77 15.86 14.35 13.62
C MET A 77 16.53 15.57 13.02
N PHE A 78 16.02 16.71 13.47
CA PHE A 78 16.73 17.97 13.45
C PHE A 78 18.16 17.73 13.94
N ALA A 79 19.09 18.42 13.27
CA ALA A 79 20.38 18.93 13.72
C ALA A 79 20.98 18.35 15.02
N TRP A 80 22.29 18.10 15.00
CA TRP A 80 23.31 18.98 15.58
C TRP A 80 24.67 18.59 15.00
#